data_AF-A0A9P1GDS6-F1
#
_entry.id   AF-A0A9P1GDS6-F1
#
_cell.length_a   1.000
_cell.length_b   1.000
_cell.length_c   1.000
_cell.angle_alpha   90.00
_cell.angle_beta   90.00
_cell.angle_gamma   90.00
#
_symmetry.space_group_name_H-M   'P 1'
#
loop_
_entity.id
_entity.type
_entity.pdbx_description
1 polymer ?
#
loop_
_entity_poly.entity_id
_entity_poly.type
_entity_poly.pdbx_seq_one_letter_code
_entity_poly.pdbx_strand_id
1 'polypeptide(L)'
;PFINNRYLCDLFGLVDLDTENVLVQEQLQNYLKVLFERGVTMLRIDAAMHVYPESLIAIVSGVPFDYIVQEYYPEASFAKSLPKAGMVGHFTNFQFGDSVGQVLFDDWLDSGEWQDSTKRFGDLLHIGFPSPDCEYSLCQMIYPPELALLFLDNHDQQRERWKTEKGGPPDSPMCRGNLRKVDIAGLSTSMDSPTTSLNSLCWLGPMETECVSCHHMPLTSFTRAHRV
;
A
#
# COMPACT_ATOMS: atom_id res chain seq x y z
N PRO A 1 -26.94 -22.40 3.47
CA PRO A 1 -26.78 -21.66 2.19
C PRO A 1 -26.56 -20.18 2.48
N PHE A 2 -25.36 -19.85 2.95
CA PHE A 2 -24.91 -18.46 3.00
C PHE A 2 -24.62 -18.09 1.55
N ILE A 3 -25.49 -17.28 0.96
CA ILE A 3 -25.14 -16.60 -0.27
C ILE A 3 -24.01 -15.68 0.17
N ASN A 4 -22.77 -16.02 -0.19
CA ASN A 4 -21.56 -15.30 0.20
C ASN A 4 -21.55 -13.94 -0.50
N ASN A 5 -22.46 -13.07 -0.05
CA ASN A 5 -22.64 -11.73 -0.57
C ASN A 5 -21.69 -10.84 0.21
N ARG A 6 -20.57 -10.50 -0.43
CA ARG A 6 -19.50 -9.69 0.14
C ARG A 6 -19.95 -8.32 0.64
N TYR A 7 -21.13 -7.85 0.21
CA TYR A 7 -21.72 -6.59 0.63
C TYR A 7 -22.55 -6.69 1.92
N LEU A 8 -22.72 -7.91 2.45
CA LEU A 8 -23.58 -8.22 3.61
C LEU A 8 -22.84 -9.08 4.65
N CYS A 9 -21.51 -9.08 4.62
CA CYS A 9 -20.67 -9.95 5.44
C CYS A 9 -19.56 -9.14 6.10
N ASP A 10 -19.34 -9.39 7.39
CA ASP A 10 -18.23 -8.82 8.15
C ASP A 10 -16.88 -9.21 7.53
N LEU A 11 -16.17 -8.21 7.00
CA LEU A 11 -14.83 -8.40 6.46
C LEU A 11 -13.87 -8.74 7.61
N PHE A 12 -13.41 -9.99 7.67
CA PHE A 12 -12.53 -10.49 8.74
C PHE A 12 -13.08 -10.26 10.17
N GLY A 13 -14.40 -10.26 10.33
CA GLY A 13 -15.06 -10.01 11.63
C GLY A 13 -15.07 -8.55 12.06
N LEU A 14 -14.72 -7.62 11.17
CA LEU A 14 -14.99 -6.20 11.34
C LEU A 14 -16.49 -5.95 11.20
N VAL A 15 -17.05 -5.13 12.08
CA VAL A 15 -18.48 -4.79 12.07
C VAL A 15 -18.84 -4.13 10.74
N ASP A 16 -19.69 -4.78 9.96
CA ASP A 16 -20.16 -4.26 8.68
C ASP A 16 -21.23 -3.17 8.89
N LEU A 17 -20.97 -1.97 8.35
CA LEU A 17 -21.94 -0.88 8.41
C LEU A 17 -23.05 -1.13 7.39
N ASP A 18 -24.31 -1.01 7.81
CA ASP A 18 -25.46 -1.07 6.91
C ASP A 18 -25.53 0.18 6.02
N THR A 19 -24.74 0.17 4.95
CA THR A 19 -24.62 1.30 4.00
C THR A 19 -25.85 1.50 3.13
N GLU A 20 -26.84 0.60 3.17
CA GLU A 20 -28.15 0.82 2.55
C GLU A 20 -29.11 1.61 3.48
N ASN A 21 -28.77 1.73 4.77
CA ASN A 21 -29.53 2.54 5.71
C ASN A 21 -29.29 4.04 5.49
N VAL A 22 -30.37 4.78 5.24
CA VAL A 22 -30.32 6.24 5.00
C VAL A 22 -29.64 6.99 6.13
N LEU A 23 -29.86 6.62 7.40
CA LEU A 23 -29.23 7.30 8.54
C LEU A 23 -27.72 7.07 8.57
N VAL A 24 -27.25 5.88 8.16
CA VAL A 24 -25.81 5.58 8.04
C VAL A 24 -25.21 6.39 6.89
N GLN A 25 -25.89 6.46 5.74
CA GLN A 25 -25.45 7.27 4.60
C GLN A 25 -25.34 8.76 4.97
N GLU A 26 -26.33 9.32 5.66
CA GLU A 26 -26.31 10.72 6.13
C GLU A 26 -25.14 10.97 7.09
N GLN A 27 -24.85 10.04 8.00
CA GLN A 27 -23.71 10.17 8.92
C GLN A 27 -22.38 10.17 8.16
N LEU A 28 -22.22 9.26 7.18
CA LEU A 28 -21.02 9.20 6.35
C LEU A 28 -20.87 10.45 5.47
N GLN A 29 -21.94 10.93 4.84
CA GLN A 29 -21.95 12.18 4.07
C GLN A 29 -21.52 13.38 4.93
N ASN A 30 -22.07 13.50 6.14
CA ASN A 30 -21.70 14.57 7.07
C ASN A 30 -20.21 14.50 7.44
N TYR A 31 -19.67 13.30 7.66
CA TYR A 31 -18.24 13.11 7.89
C TYR A 31 -17.41 13.54 6.68
N LEU A 32 -17.78 13.12 5.46
CA LEU A 32 -17.08 13.52 4.23
C LEU A 32 -17.12 15.03 4.00
N LYS A 33 -18.25 15.68 4.29
CA LYS A 33 -18.37 17.14 4.22
C LYS A 33 -17.41 17.83 5.18
N VAL A 34 -17.28 17.34 6.42
CA VAL A 34 -16.32 17.89 7.40
C VAL A 34 -14.89 17.73 6.88
N LEU A 35 -14.51 16.58 6.29
CA LEU A 35 -13.18 16.41 5.69
C LEU A 35 -12.92 17.44 4.58
N PHE A 36 -13.91 17.64 3.71
CA PHE A 36 -13.80 18.60 2.61
C PHE A 36 -13.68 20.05 3.11
N GLU A 37 -14.46 20.45 4.11
CA GLU A 37 -14.37 21.76 4.76
C GLU A 37 -12.99 21.99 5.43
N ARG A 38 -12.25 20.92 5.72
CA ARG A 38 -10.86 20.98 6.24
C ARG A 38 -9.80 20.94 5.13
N GLY A 39 -10.20 20.97 3.87
CA GLY A 39 -9.30 21.04 2.71
C GLY A 39 -8.94 19.70 2.10
N VAL A 40 -9.58 18.59 2.49
CA VAL A 40 -9.43 17.31 1.79
C VAL A 40 -10.17 17.38 0.47
N THR A 41 -9.45 17.32 -0.64
CA THR A 41 -10.06 17.37 -1.99
C THR A 41 -10.10 16.03 -2.70
N MET A 42 -9.43 15.00 -2.17
CA MET A 42 -9.34 13.68 -2.81
C MET A 42 -9.56 12.56 -1.80
N LEU A 43 -10.15 11.45 -2.26
CA LEU A 43 -10.45 10.28 -1.42
C LEU A 43 -9.84 9.00 -1.99
N ARG A 44 -9.31 8.15 -1.09
CA ARG A 44 -9.08 6.72 -1.31
C ARG A 44 -10.08 5.95 -0.45
N ILE A 45 -11.08 5.34 -1.07
CA ILE A 45 -12.11 4.57 -0.39
C ILE A 45 -11.57 3.18 -0.09
N ASP A 46 -11.32 2.92 1.18
CA ASP A 46 -10.93 1.62 1.71
C ASP A 46 -12.04 0.58 1.51
N ALA A 47 -11.66 -0.67 1.24
CA ALA A 47 -12.60 -1.79 1.14
C ALA A 47 -13.82 -1.54 0.24
N ALA A 48 -13.71 -0.67 -0.78
CA ALA A 48 -14.83 -0.20 -1.60
C ALA A 48 -15.58 -1.35 -2.28
N MET A 49 -14.88 -2.43 -2.61
CA MET A 49 -15.42 -3.65 -3.18
C MET A 49 -16.40 -4.40 -2.24
N HIS A 50 -16.40 -4.10 -0.95
CA HIS A 50 -17.33 -4.66 0.05
C HIS A 50 -18.55 -3.77 0.30
N VAL A 51 -18.69 -2.66 -0.42
CA VAL A 51 -19.86 -1.79 -0.36
C VAL A 51 -20.55 -1.79 -1.72
N TYR A 52 -21.89 -1.80 -1.73
CA TYR A 52 -22.63 -1.66 -2.99
C TYR A 52 -22.23 -0.36 -3.69
N PRO A 53 -21.91 -0.38 -5.01
CA PRO A 53 -21.55 0.82 -5.75
C PRO A 53 -22.62 1.93 -5.64
N GLU A 54 -23.90 1.57 -5.66
CA GLU A 54 -25.02 2.49 -5.52
C GLU A 54 -25.01 3.22 -4.17
N SER A 55 -24.69 2.50 -3.10
CA SER A 55 -24.56 3.05 -1.76
C SER A 55 -23.35 3.98 -1.68
N LEU A 56 -22.21 3.62 -2.29
CA LEU A 56 -21.06 4.52 -2.40
C LEU A 56 -21.40 5.79 -3.17
N ILE A 57 -22.11 5.69 -4.30
CA ILE A 57 -22.60 6.86 -5.06
C ILE A 57 -23.43 7.75 -4.15
N ALA A 58 -24.41 7.19 -3.42
CA ALA A 58 -25.23 7.96 -2.49
C ALA A 58 -24.38 8.64 -1.41
N ILE A 59 -23.42 7.92 -0.80
CA ILE A 59 -22.56 8.44 0.28
C ILE A 59 -21.62 9.56 -0.20
N VAL A 60 -21.02 9.44 -1.38
CA VAL A 60 -20.09 10.47 -1.89
C VAL A 60 -20.83 11.60 -2.61
N SER A 61 -22.06 11.37 -3.06
CA SER A 61 -22.87 12.40 -3.70
C SER A 61 -23.17 13.54 -2.72
N GLY A 62 -22.90 14.78 -3.15
CA GLY A 62 -23.10 15.98 -2.34
C GLY A 62 -21.82 16.65 -1.85
N VAL A 63 -20.65 16.02 -2.03
CA VAL A 63 -19.36 16.65 -1.77
C VAL A 63 -18.52 16.64 -3.06
N PRO A 64 -18.05 17.79 -3.55
CA PRO A 64 -17.37 17.89 -4.85
C PRO A 64 -15.87 17.55 -4.70
N PHE A 65 -15.56 16.28 -4.43
CA PHE A 65 -14.16 15.82 -4.44
C PHE A 65 -13.57 15.89 -5.85
N ASP A 66 -12.33 16.35 -5.97
CA ASP A 66 -11.59 16.48 -7.23
C ASP A 66 -11.21 15.11 -7.80
N TYR A 67 -10.93 14.15 -6.91
CA TYR A 67 -10.50 12.80 -7.28
C TYR A 67 -10.93 11.77 -6.25
N ILE A 68 -11.53 10.68 -6.71
CA ILE A 68 -11.90 9.52 -5.90
C ILE A 68 -11.27 8.29 -6.53
N VAL A 69 -10.57 7.51 -5.71
CA VAL A 69 -10.09 6.17 -6.06
C VAL A 69 -10.65 5.15 -5.08
N GLN A 70 -11.05 4.00 -5.61
CA GLN A 70 -11.60 2.88 -4.87
C GLN A 70 -10.55 1.80 -4.72
N GLU A 71 -10.37 1.31 -3.50
CA GLU A 71 -9.72 0.03 -3.29
C GLU A 71 -10.64 -1.09 -3.76
N TYR A 72 -10.38 -1.56 -4.98
CA TYR A 72 -11.24 -2.50 -5.68
C TYR A 72 -10.39 -3.63 -6.25
N TYR A 73 -10.71 -4.88 -5.90
CA TYR A 73 -10.02 -6.06 -6.42
C TYR A 73 -10.91 -6.70 -7.50
N PRO A 74 -10.54 -6.60 -8.77
CA PRO A 74 -11.40 -7.08 -9.83
C PRO A 74 -11.21 -8.59 -9.97
N GLU A 75 -12.13 -9.38 -9.43
CA GLU A 75 -12.20 -10.80 -9.77
C GLU A 75 -13.07 -10.98 -11.02
N ALA A 76 -12.72 -11.95 -11.88
CA ALA A 76 -13.37 -12.19 -13.19
C ALA A 76 -14.89 -12.37 -13.10
N SER A 77 -15.40 -12.82 -11.96
CA SER A 77 -16.83 -12.99 -11.67
C SER A 77 -17.61 -11.67 -11.48
N PHE A 78 -16.93 -10.53 -11.32
CA PHE A 78 -17.56 -9.25 -10.96
C PHE A 78 -17.47 -8.17 -12.03
N ALA A 79 -17.19 -8.55 -13.28
CA ALA A 79 -17.23 -7.62 -14.42
C ALA A 79 -18.57 -6.85 -14.54
N LYS A 80 -19.66 -7.39 -13.96
CA LYS A 80 -21.00 -6.76 -13.94
C LYS A 80 -21.09 -5.51 -13.06
N SER A 81 -20.31 -5.41 -11.98
CA SER A 81 -20.33 -4.24 -11.08
C SER A 81 -19.38 -3.13 -11.52
N LEU A 82 -18.40 -3.42 -12.39
CA LEU A 82 -17.42 -2.45 -12.88
C LEU A 82 -18.05 -1.18 -13.46
N PRO A 83 -19.09 -1.22 -14.33
CA PRO A 83 -19.66 -0.01 -14.88
C PRO A 83 -20.25 0.92 -13.80
N LYS A 84 -20.90 0.35 -12.79
CA LYS A 84 -21.49 1.13 -11.69
C LYS A 84 -20.43 1.63 -10.72
N ALA A 85 -19.46 0.79 -10.38
CA ALA A 85 -18.33 1.20 -9.54
C ALA A 85 -17.52 2.32 -10.23
N GLY A 86 -17.39 2.29 -11.56
CA GLY A 86 -16.72 3.34 -12.33
C GLY A 86 -17.42 4.70 -12.27
N MET A 87 -18.70 4.74 -11.88
CA MET A 87 -19.41 6.01 -11.62
C MET A 87 -19.01 6.65 -10.28
N VAL A 88 -18.47 5.88 -9.34
CA VAL A 88 -17.96 6.40 -8.05
C VAL A 88 -16.60 7.07 -8.25
N GLY A 89 -15.71 6.46 -9.04
CA GLY A 89 -14.36 6.97 -9.27
C GLY A 89 -13.43 5.94 -9.89
N HIS A 90 -12.13 6.21 -9.79
CA HIS A 90 -11.05 5.37 -10.29
C HIS A 90 -10.86 4.11 -9.44
N PHE A 91 -10.02 3.19 -9.89
CA PHE A 91 -9.72 1.92 -9.23
C PHE A 91 -8.24 1.77 -8.95
N THR A 92 -7.89 1.20 -7.80
CA THR A 92 -6.54 0.68 -7.55
C THR A 92 -6.23 -0.49 -8.50
N ASN A 93 -5.17 -0.38 -9.30
CA ASN A 93 -4.69 -1.46 -10.14
C ASN A 93 -3.62 -2.30 -9.43
N PHE A 94 -4.08 -3.34 -8.74
CA PHE A 94 -3.22 -4.27 -8.01
C PHE A 94 -2.27 -5.08 -8.91
N GLN A 95 -2.64 -5.30 -10.17
CA GLN A 95 -1.83 -6.09 -11.10
C GLN A 95 -0.60 -5.34 -11.60
N PHE A 96 -0.61 -4.00 -11.56
CA PHE A 96 0.48 -3.21 -12.11
C PHE A 96 1.81 -3.48 -11.40
N GLY A 97 1.83 -3.43 -10.07
CA GLY A 97 3.03 -3.70 -9.28
C GLY A 97 3.55 -5.12 -9.47
N ASP A 98 2.65 -6.11 -9.45
CA ASP A 98 2.99 -7.51 -9.73
C ASP A 98 3.61 -7.66 -11.13
N SER A 99 3.06 -6.94 -12.12
CA SER A 99 3.54 -6.98 -13.50
C SER A 99 4.94 -6.42 -13.65
N VAL A 100 5.20 -5.28 -13.02
CA VAL A 100 6.54 -4.68 -12.97
C VAL A 100 7.51 -5.61 -12.25
N GLY A 101 7.08 -6.23 -11.14
CA GLY A 101 7.89 -7.18 -10.38
C GLY A 101 8.34 -8.38 -11.21
N GLN A 102 7.40 -9.02 -11.93
CA GLN A 102 7.69 -10.18 -12.78
C GLN A 102 8.67 -9.88 -13.92
N VAL A 103 8.70 -8.64 -14.41
CA VAL A 103 9.65 -8.23 -15.46
C VAL A 103 11.02 -7.90 -14.88
N LEU A 104 11.09 -7.32 -13.68
CA LEU A 104 12.32 -6.80 -13.11
C LEU A 104 13.11 -7.81 -12.28
N PHE A 105 12.45 -8.74 -11.59
CA PHE A 105 13.08 -9.66 -10.66
C PHE A 105 13.16 -11.06 -11.23
N ASP A 106 14.27 -11.75 -10.97
CA ASP A 106 14.41 -13.16 -11.29
C ASP A 106 13.46 -13.99 -10.42
N ASP A 107 12.83 -14.98 -11.03
CA ASP A 107 11.84 -15.82 -10.35
C ASP A 107 12.49 -17.15 -9.91
N TRP A 108 12.19 -17.60 -8.70
CA TRP A 108 12.53 -18.94 -8.25
C TRP A 108 11.37 -19.89 -8.54
N LEU A 109 11.57 -20.82 -9.47
CA LEU A 109 10.53 -21.74 -9.92
C LEU A 109 10.37 -22.91 -8.93
N ASP A 110 9.17 -23.51 -8.90
CA ASP A 110 8.89 -24.74 -8.13
C ASP A 110 9.80 -25.91 -8.52
N SER A 111 10.40 -25.87 -9.72
CA SER A 111 11.41 -26.82 -10.18
C SER A 111 12.75 -26.70 -9.43
N GLY A 112 12.95 -25.65 -8.63
CA GLY A 112 14.21 -25.36 -7.95
C GLY A 112 15.25 -24.66 -8.83
N GLU A 113 14.81 -23.99 -9.90
CA GLU A 113 15.67 -23.26 -10.82
C GLU A 113 15.37 -21.76 -10.79
N TRP A 114 16.41 -20.93 -10.96
CA TRP A 114 16.26 -19.51 -11.20
C TRP A 114 15.86 -19.26 -12.66
N GLN A 115 14.81 -18.47 -12.86
CA GLN A 115 14.43 -17.94 -14.15
C GLN A 115 14.94 -16.49 -14.26
N ASP A 116 15.87 -16.29 -15.20
CA ASP A 116 16.43 -14.99 -15.55
C ASP A 116 15.39 -14.12 -16.29
N SER A 117 15.08 -12.97 -15.70
CA SER A 117 14.09 -12.03 -16.21
C SER A 117 14.65 -10.99 -17.18
N THR A 118 15.97 -10.91 -17.37
CA THR A 118 16.60 -9.87 -18.22
C THR A 118 16.10 -9.87 -19.67
N LYS A 119 15.75 -11.05 -20.20
CA LYS A 119 15.17 -11.18 -21.56
C LYS A 119 13.79 -10.56 -21.68
N ARG A 120 13.08 -10.36 -20.57
CA ARG A 120 11.74 -9.76 -20.49
C ARG A 120 11.77 -8.26 -20.28
N PHE A 121 12.94 -7.62 -20.12
CA PHE A 121 13.02 -6.19 -19.78
C PHE A 121 12.26 -5.28 -20.77
N GLY A 122 12.19 -5.67 -22.06
CA GLY A 122 11.41 -4.97 -23.08
C GLY A 122 9.91 -4.92 -22.79
N ASP A 123 9.38 -5.89 -22.02
CA ASP A 123 7.96 -6.01 -21.71
C ASP A 123 7.44 -4.85 -20.84
N LEU A 124 8.34 -4.11 -20.16
CA LEU A 124 7.97 -2.87 -19.46
C LEU A 124 7.28 -1.85 -20.39
N LEU A 125 7.61 -1.87 -21.68
CA LEU A 125 7.00 -0.98 -22.68
C LEU A 125 5.55 -1.38 -23.02
N HIS A 126 5.12 -2.57 -22.61
CA HIS A 126 3.84 -3.16 -22.96
C HIS A 126 2.89 -3.32 -21.74
N ILE A 127 3.35 -3.03 -20.52
CA ILE A 127 2.49 -3.10 -19.33
C ILE A 127 1.32 -2.11 -19.49
N GLY A 128 0.10 -2.64 -19.47
CA GLY A 128 -1.13 -1.86 -19.56
C GLY A 128 -1.60 -1.49 -20.96
N PHE A 129 -0.86 -1.88 -22.00
CA PHE A 129 -1.27 -1.69 -23.38
C PHE A 129 -1.30 -3.04 -24.09
N PRO A 130 -2.44 -3.46 -24.66
CA PRO A 130 -2.48 -4.67 -25.46
C PRO A 130 -1.65 -4.45 -26.73
N SER A 131 -0.44 -5.01 -26.76
CA SER A 131 0.39 -5.14 -27.96
C SER A 131 0.11 -6.52 -28.58
N PRO A 132 0.03 -6.65 -29.92
CA PRO A 132 0.01 -7.95 -30.60
C PRO A 132 1.21 -8.83 -30.22
N ASP A 133 2.32 -8.18 -29.83
CA ASP A 133 3.57 -8.83 -29.45
C ASP A 133 3.62 -9.21 -27.97
N CYS A 134 2.61 -8.87 -27.18
CA CYS A 134 2.57 -9.25 -25.77
C CYS A 134 1.94 -10.64 -25.60
N GLU A 135 2.78 -11.67 -25.46
CA GLU A 135 2.36 -13.06 -25.24
C GLU A 135 1.85 -13.33 -23.81
N TYR A 136 1.88 -12.35 -22.91
CA TYR A 136 1.66 -12.57 -21.48
C TYR A 136 0.29 -12.04 -20.98
N SER A 137 -0.25 -12.73 -19.97
CA SER A 137 -1.41 -12.26 -19.18
C SER A 137 -1.18 -10.89 -18.53
N LEU A 138 0.08 -10.48 -18.39
CA LEU A 138 0.58 -9.20 -17.91
C LEU A 138 0.05 -7.97 -18.68
N CYS A 139 -0.36 -8.14 -19.94
CA CYS A 139 -0.85 -7.04 -20.77
C CYS A 139 -2.37 -6.88 -20.77
N GLN A 140 -3.10 -7.77 -20.09
CA GLN A 140 -4.56 -7.68 -19.97
C GLN A 140 -4.92 -6.93 -18.69
N MET A 141 -5.24 -5.64 -18.82
CA MET A 141 -5.85 -4.91 -17.71
C MET A 141 -7.35 -5.18 -17.66
N ILE A 142 -7.85 -5.46 -16.46
CA ILE A 142 -9.30 -5.60 -16.22
C ILE A 142 -9.99 -4.22 -16.25
N TYR A 143 -9.23 -3.14 -16.04
CA TYR A 143 -9.71 -1.76 -16.06
C TYR A 143 -9.28 -1.01 -17.32
N PRO A 144 -10.08 -0.04 -17.79
CA PRO A 144 -9.59 0.98 -18.71
C PRO A 144 -8.40 1.73 -18.07
N PRO A 145 -7.28 1.94 -18.78
CA PRO A 145 -6.11 2.62 -18.24
C PRO A 145 -6.41 4.01 -17.66
N GLU A 146 -7.38 4.72 -18.23
CA GLU A 146 -7.82 6.04 -17.77
C GLU A 146 -8.53 6.02 -16.41
N LEU A 147 -9.01 4.86 -15.95
CA LEU A 147 -9.65 4.68 -14.64
C LEU A 147 -8.74 4.03 -13.61
N ALA A 148 -7.47 3.77 -13.94
CA ALA A 148 -6.55 3.02 -13.09
C ALA A 148 -5.60 3.93 -12.31
N LEU A 149 -5.60 3.80 -10.98
CA LEU A 149 -4.51 4.25 -10.13
C LEU A 149 -3.44 3.15 -10.07
N LEU A 150 -2.28 3.43 -10.65
CA LEU A 150 -1.15 2.53 -10.70
C LEU A 150 -0.26 2.70 -9.47
N PHE A 151 0.23 1.59 -8.93
CA PHE A 151 1.21 1.58 -7.84
C PHE A 151 2.06 0.32 -7.93
N LEU A 152 3.33 0.43 -7.50
CA LEU A 152 4.23 -0.72 -7.47
C LEU A 152 3.92 -1.67 -6.31
N ASP A 153 3.38 -1.12 -5.23
CA ASP A 153 3.22 -1.80 -3.95
C ASP A 153 2.32 -0.97 -3.04
N ASN A 154 1.73 -1.63 -2.03
CA ASN A 154 0.91 -0.95 -1.03
C ASN A 154 1.12 -1.56 0.37
N HIS A 155 0.46 -0.96 1.37
CA HIS A 155 0.63 -1.39 2.75
C HIS A 155 0.14 -2.82 3.05
N ASP A 156 -0.79 -3.38 2.28
CA ASP A 156 -1.24 -4.77 2.42
C ASP A 156 -0.22 -5.74 1.84
N GLN A 157 0.23 -5.49 0.60
CA GLN A 157 1.26 -6.27 -0.08
C GLN A 157 2.60 -6.27 0.69
N GLN A 158 2.95 -5.13 1.33
CA GLN A 158 4.12 -5.05 2.23
C GLN A 158 3.94 -5.90 3.48
N ARG A 159 2.80 -5.79 4.17
CA ARG A 159 2.51 -6.61 5.35
C ARG A 159 2.51 -8.10 5.01
N GLU A 160 1.92 -8.48 3.89
CA GLU A 160 1.88 -9.88 3.44
C GLU A 160 3.28 -10.45 3.21
N ARG A 161 4.22 -9.65 2.68
CA ARG A 161 5.62 -10.07 2.49
C ARG A 161 6.42 -10.13 3.79
N TRP A 162 5.99 -9.39 4.83
CA TRP A 162 6.65 -9.38 6.14
C TRP A 162 6.19 -10.49 7.08
N LYS A 163 5.24 -11.33 6.68
CA LYS A 163 4.83 -12.49 7.48
C LYS A 163 5.98 -13.47 7.64
N THR A 164 6.33 -13.77 8.88
CA THR A 164 7.46 -14.64 9.24
C THR A 164 7.31 -16.06 8.68
N GLU A 165 6.09 -16.56 8.56
CA GLU A 165 5.83 -17.87 7.94
C GLU A 165 6.15 -17.92 6.44
N LYS A 166 6.32 -16.77 5.77
CA LYS A 166 6.70 -16.69 4.35
C LYS A 166 8.20 -16.42 4.15
N GLY A 167 9.02 -16.59 5.20
CA GLY A 167 10.47 -16.37 5.15
C GLY A 167 10.94 -15.04 5.76
N GLY A 168 10.02 -14.22 6.28
CA GLY A 168 10.34 -12.91 6.86
C GLY A 168 10.90 -11.90 5.83
N PRO A 169 11.29 -10.69 6.24
CA PRO A 169 11.98 -9.78 5.33
C PRO A 169 13.26 -10.44 4.82
N PRO A 170 13.58 -10.37 3.51
CA PRO A 170 14.88 -10.82 3.04
C PRO A 170 15.96 -10.06 3.82
N ASP A 171 17.01 -10.77 4.26
CA ASP A 171 18.20 -10.11 4.78
C ASP A 171 18.62 -9.06 3.77
N SER A 172 18.61 -7.78 4.17
CA SER A 172 19.02 -6.70 3.29
C SER A 172 20.40 -7.03 2.71
N PRO A 173 20.53 -7.22 1.38
CA PRO A 173 21.82 -7.51 0.77
C PRO A 173 22.79 -6.34 0.97
N MET A 174 22.27 -5.12 1.20
CA MET A 174 23.03 -3.92 1.51
C MET A 174 23.66 -3.96 2.91
N CYS A 175 23.18 -4.81 3.81
CA CYS A 175 23.69 -4.94 5.19
C CYS A 175 24.55 -6.20 5.40
N ARG A 176 24.76 -7.03 4.37
CA ARG A 176 25.67 -8.19 4.42
C ARG A 176 27.14 -7.83 4.16
N GLY A 177 27.48 -6.54 4.14
CA GLY A 177 28.87 -6.12 4.30
C GLY A 177 29.27 -6.33 5.75
N ASN A 178 30.33 -7.12 5.98
CA ASN A 178 30.98 -7.24 7.29
C ASN A 178 31.25 -5.86 7.90
N LEU A 179 30.30 -5.32 8.67
CA LEU A 179 30.63 -4.40 9.73
C LEU A 179 31.41 -5.25 10.73
N ARG A 180 32.74 -5.29 10.54
CA ARG A 180 33.64 -5.67 11.62
C ARG A 180 33.15 -4.88 12.83
N LYS A 181 32.70 -5.58 13.86
CA LYS A 181 32.66 -5.00 15.20
C LYS A 181 34.05 -4.42 15.40
N VAL A 182 34.16 -3.10 15.36
CA VAL A 182 35.31 -2.44 15.93
C VAL A 182 35.09 -2.62 17.41
N ASP A 183 35.69 -3.67 17.97
CA ASP A 183 35.87 -3.77 19.40
C ASP A 183 36.70 -2.55 19.79
N ILE A 184 36.04 -1.53 20.32
CA ILE A 184 36.73 -0.47 21.06
C ILE A 184 37.14 -1.11 22.38
N ALA A 185 38.21 -1.90 22.33
CA ALA A 185 38.96 -2.32 23.50
C ALA A 185 39.57 -1.04 24.09
N GLY A 186 38.89 -0.40 25.04
CA GLY A 186 39.45 0.81 25.64
C GLY A 186 38.62 1.64 26.61
N LEU A 187 37.32 1.38 26.84
CA LEU A 187 36.61 2.08 27.93
C LEU A 187 35.86 1.10 28.82
N SER A 188 36.52 0.74 29.91
CA SER A 188 35.84 0.21 31.10
C SER A 188 35.09 1.35 31.78
N THR A 189 33.76 1.27 31.81
CA THR A 189 33.00 1.76 32.97
C THR A 189 31.81 0.84 33.17
N SER A 190 31.87 0.11 34.28
CA SER A 190 30.79 -0.65 34.87
C SER A 190 29.57 0.24 35.14
N MET A 191 28.38 -0.23 34.80
CA MET A 191 27.21 -0.12 35.67
C MET A 191 26.12 -1.10 35.20
N ASP A 192 25.61 -1.85 36.18
CA ASP A 192 24.60 -2.89 36.07
C ASP A 192 23.22 -2.38 35.60
N SER A 193 22.55 -3.20 34.79
CA SER A 193 21.10 -3.47 34.59
C SER A 193 20.02 -2.43 34.99
N PRO A 194 18.76 -2.63 34.55
CA PRO A 194 18.25 -2.93 33.21
C PRO A 194 17.17 -1.90 32.82
N THR A 195 16.93 -1.65 31.54
CA THR A 195 15.58 -1.47 30.94
C THR A 195 15.66 -0.82 29.57
N THR A 196 14.80 -1.33 28.70
CA THR A 196 14.17 -0.65 27.56
C THR A 196 15.01 -0.22 26.37
N SER A 197 14.40 -0.51 25.21
CA SER A 197 14.39 0.32 24.00
C SER A 197 15.56 0.03 23.03
N LEU A 198 15.49 0.24 21.72
CA LEU A 198 14.68 1.10 20.86
C LEU A 198 14.67 0.46 19.47
N ASN A 199 13.54 0.52 18.77
CA ASN A 199 13.50 0.33 17.33
C ASN A 199 14.28 1.47 16.65
N SER A 200 15.35 1.13 15.95
CA SER A 200 16.11 2.07 15.13
C SER A 200 15.35 2.31 13.82
N LEU A 201 14.69 3.46 13.69
CA LEU A 201 14.21 3.99 12.42
C LEU A 201 15.40 4.56 11.64
N CYS A 202 15.75 3.96 10.50
CA CYS A 202 16.63 4.60 9.52
C CYS A 202 15.79 5.42 8.53
N TRP A 203 15.91 6.75 8.62
CA TRP A 203 15.48 7.68 7.58
C TRP A 203 16.55 7.79 6.49
N LEU A 204 16.13 7.75 5.23
CA LEU A 204 17.00 8.00 4.07
C LEU A 204 17.01 9.50 3.77
N GLY A 205 18.17 10.14 3.95
CA GLY A 205 18.53 11.43 3.37
C GLY A 205 19.48 11.25 2.17
N PRO A 206 19.56 12.24 1.26
CA PRO A 206 20.15 12.04 -0.06
C PRO A 206 21.68 11.93 -0.01
N MET A 207 22.19 11.20 -0.99
CA MET A 207 23.57 10.82 -1.22
C MET A 207 24.55 12.00 -1.10
N GLU A 208 25.46 11.92 -0.14
CA GLU A 208 26.86 12.29 -0.30
C GLU A 208 27.70 11.38 0.61
N THR A 209 28.75 10.82 0.04
CA THR A 209 29.63 9.81 0.63
C THR A 209 30.46 10.40 1.76
N GLU A 210 29.96 10.33 3.00
CA GLU A 210 30.74 10.30 4.25
C GLU A 210 29.77 10.05 5.43
N CYS A 211 29.89 8.90 6.12
CA CYS A 211 29.14 8.65 7.36
C CYS A 211 29.71 9.53 8.48
N VAL A 212 29.07 10.66 8.75
CA VAL A 212 29.41 11.53 9.87
C VAL A 212 29.07 10.82 11.19
N SER A 213 30.08 10.70 12.07
CA SER A 213 29.97 10.15 13.42
C SER A 213 28.93 10.92 14.25
N CYS A 214 27.89 10.24 14.74
CA CYS A 214 26.92 10.79 15.69
C CYS A 214 27.56 10.98 17.07
N HIS A 215 28.23 12.11 17.30
CA HIS A 215 28.55 12.54 18.66
C HIS A 215 27.29 13.09 19.35
N HIS A 216 27.08 12.65 20.59
CA HIS A 216 26.01 13.04 21.50
C HIS A 216 25.79 14.57 21.56
N MET A 217 24.53 15.00 21.38
CA MET A 217 24.04 16.25 21.94
C MET A 217 22.92 15.96 22.94
N PRO A 218 22.97 16.50 24.17
CA PRO A 218 21.96 16.25 25.18
C PRO A 218 20.68 17.04 24.90
N LEU A 219 19.54 16.37 25.06
CA LEU A 219 18.20 16.96 25.03
C LEU A 219 18.02 17.93 26.21
N THR A 220 17.99 19.22 25.95
CA THR A 220 17.41 20.22 26.87
C THR A 220 16.08 20.72 26.32
N SER A 221 15.02 20.40 27.08
CA SER A 221 13.74 21.07 27.24
C SER A 221 13.50 22.32 26.37
N PHE A 222 12.41 22.33 25.59
CA PHE A 222 11.73 23.56 25.21
C PHE A 222 10.27 23.52 25.63
N THR A 223 9.99 24.34 26.64
CA THR A 223 8.70 24.75 27.14
C THR A 223 7.89 25.55 26.11
N ARG A 224 6.59 25.26 26.12
CA ARG A 224 5.43 26.11 25.81
C ARG A 224 5.71 27.63 25.81
N ALA A 225 5.31 28.32 24.73
CA ALA A 225 5.05 29.75 24.74
C ALA A 225 3.79 30.08 23.92
N HIS A 226 2.94 30.91 24.52
CA HIS A 226 1.72 31.49 23.97
C HIS A 226 2.00 32.83 23.27
N ARG A 227 1.09 33.19 22.34
CA ARG A 227 0.77 34.53 21.77
C ARG A 227 1.84 35.15 20.85
N VAL A 228 1.48 35.80 19.74
CA VAL A 228 0.44 36.84 19.53
C VAL A 228 -0.57 36.47 18.46
#